data_AF-A0A9D8X464-F1
#
_entry.id   AF-A0A9D8X464-F1
#
_cell.length_a   1.000
_cell.length_b   1.000
_cell.length_c   1.000
_cell.angle_alpha   90.00
_cell.angle_beta   90.00
_cell.angle_gamma   90.00
#
_symmetry.space_group_name_H-M   'P 1'
#
loop_
_entity.id
_entity.type
_entity.pdbx_description
1 polymer ?
#
loop_
_entity_poly.entity_id
_entity_poly.type
_entity_poly.pdbx_seq_one_letter_code
_entity_poly.pdbx_strand_id
1 'polypeptide(L)' 'MFSKFFIERPRFAVVIAIVMSLAGVIALFTLPIAMYPEITPPTVSVTADYTGASAETVANTVAIPIEKEINGVD' A
#
# COMPACT_ATOMS: atom_id res chain seq x y z
N MET A 1 -35.95 -5.88 20.60
CA MET A 1 -36.91 -6.24 19.52
C MET A 1 -36.20 -6.82 18.29
N PHE A 2 -34.99 -6.35 17.91
CA PHE A 2 -34.20 -6.89 16.80
C PHE A 2 -33.88 -8.40 16.91
N SER A 3 -33.45 -8.88 18.08
CA SER A 3 -33.04 -10.28 18.26
C SER A 3 -34.18 -11.29 18.14
N LYS A 4 -35.44 -10.89 18.43
CA LYS A 4 -36.61 -11.78 18.31
C LYS A 4 -36.81 -12.26 16.87
N PHE A 5 -36.56 -11.40 15.87
CA PHE A 5 -36.71 -11.74 14.46
C PHE A 5 -35.79 -12.90 14.03
N PHE A 6 -34.54 -12.91 14.50
CA PHE A 6 -33.57 -13.97 14.19
C PHE A 6 -33.86 -15.27 14.96
N ILE A 7 -34.41 -15.16 16.18
CA ILE A 7 -34.84 -16.32 16.99
C ILE A 7 -36.05 -17.01 16.36
N GLU A 8 -37.04 -16.25 15.91
CA GLU A 8 -38.26 -16.78 15.27
C GLU A 8 -38.00 -17.31 13.85
N ARG A 9 -36.94 -16.85 13.17
CA ARG A 9 -36.54 -17.29 11.83
C ARG A 9 -35.12 -17.85 11.82
N PRO A 10 -34.89 -19.03 12.43
CA PRO A 10 -33.54 -19.60 12.60
C PRO A 10 -32.84 -19.89 11.26
N ARG A 11 -33.58 -20.30 10.23
CA ARG A 11 -33.01 -20.52 8.88
C ARG A 11 -32.42 -19.25 8.29
N PHE A 12 -33.08 -18.10 8.48
CA PHE A 12 -32.61 -16.82 7.97
C PHE A 12 -31.31 -16.39 8.66
N ALA A 13 -31.24 -16.56 9.99
CA ALA A 13 -30.03 -16.28 10.76
C ALA A 13 -28.83 -17.14 10.30
N VAL A 14 -29.06 -18.44 10.08
CA VAL A 14 -28.02 -19.37 9.60
C VAL A 14 -27.53 -19.00 8.20
N VAL A 15 -28.42 -18.62 7.28
CA VAL A 15 -28.01 -18.21 5.93
C VAL A 15 -27.09 -16.98 5.98
N ILE A 16 -27.43 -15.96 6.78
CA ILE A 16 -26.57 -14.78 6.95
C ILE A 16 -25.21 -15.16 7.52
N ALA A 17 -25.18 -16.02 8.54
CA ALA A 17 -23.94 -16.49 9.13
C ALA A 17 -23.06 -17.23 8.11
N ILE A 18 -23.66 -18.06 7.24
CA ILE A 18 -22.95 -18.75 6.17
C ILE A 18 -22.44 -17.78 5.12
N VAL A 19 -23.22 -16.79 4.69
CA VAL A 19 -22.77 -15.80 3.71
C VAL A 19 -21.59 -15.00 4.25
N MET A 20 -21.67 -14.57 5.52
CA MET A 20 -20.57 -13.84 6.17
C MET A 20 -19.31 -14.70 6.32
N SER A 21 -19.45 -15.96 6.75
CA SER A 21 -18.30 -16.83 6.90
C SER A 21 -17.65 -17.13 5.55
N LEU A 22 -18.43 -17.37 4.50
CA LEU A 22 -17.92 -17.60 3.15
C LEU A 22 -17.17 -16.37 2.61
N ALA A 23 -17.73 -15.18 2.80
CA ALA A 23 -17.06 -13.93 2.43
C ALA A 23 -15.73 -13.74 3.18
N GLY A 24 -15.69 -14.05 4.47
CA GLY A 24 -14.47 -14.03 5.27
C GLY A 24 -13.42 -15.03 4.80
N VAL A 25 -13.84 -16.26 4.47
CA VAL A 25 -12.96 -17.30 3.93
C VAL A 25 -12.35 -16.87 2.59
N ILE A 26 -13.14 -16.30 1.69
CA ILE A 26 -12.63 -15.77 0.42
C ILE A 26 -11.61 -14.64 0.68
N ALA A 27 -11.93 -13.71 1.59
CA ALA A 27 -11.05 -12.60 1.92
C ALA A 27 -9.69 -13.07 2.47
N LEU A 28 -9.68 -14.12 3.29
CA LEU A 28 -8.44 -14.72 3.83
C LEU A 28 -7.50 -15.20 2.72
N PHE A 29 -8.03 -15.76 1.63
CA PHE A 29 -7.20 -16.21 0.51
C PHE A 29 -6.72 -15.07 -0.39
N THR A 30 -7.41 -13.93 -0.39
CA THR A 30 -7.04 -12.77 -1.21
C THR A 30 -6.14 -11.77 -0.50
N LEU A 31 -6.05 -11.82 0.83
CA LEU A 31 -5.29 -10.83 1.60
C LEU A 31 -3.77 -11.09 1.47
N PRO A 32 -2.97 -10.09 1.08
CA PRO A 32 -1.52 -10.23 1.08
C PRO A 32 -0.99 -10.37 2.50
N ILE A 33 0.00 -11.25 2.68
CA ILE A 33 0.66 -11.48 3.96
C ILE A 33 1.93 -10.60 4.01
N ALA A 34 1.96 -9.62 4.90
CA ALA A 34 3.13 -8.79 5.18
C ALA A 34 3.62 -9.01 6.63
N MET A 35 4.94 -9.05 6.83
CA MET A 35 5.53 -9.25 8.16
C MET A 35 5.48 -7.99 9.03
N TYR A 36 5.56 -6.82 8.39
CA TYR A 36 5.45 -5.52 9.00
C TYR A 36 4.62 -4.61 8.10
N PRO A 37 3.91 -3.61 8.66
CA PRO A 37 3.32 -2.56 7.84
C PRO A 37 4.41 -1.76 7.11
N GLU A 38 4.10 -1.23 5.93
CA GLU A 38 4.97 -0.33 5.20
C GLU A 38 5.03 1.03 5.92
N ILE A 39 5.99 1.15 6.84
CA ILE A 39 6.30 2.38 7.57
C ILE A 39 7.52 3.11 7.00
N THR A 40 8.18 2.54 5.99
CA THR A 40 9.31 3.14 5.32
C THR A 40 8.82 4.17 4.30
N PRO A 41 9.33 5.42 4.33
CA PRO A 41 9.04 6.38 3.27
C PRO A 41 9.41 5.79 1.90
N PRO A 42 8.57 5.95 0.86
CA PRO A 42 8.94 5.53 -0.48
C PRO A 42 10.16 6.35 -0.93
N THR A 43 11.25 5.68 -1.31
CA THR A 43 12.45 6.33 -1.82
C THR A 43 12.49 6.24 -3.34
N VAL A 44 12.69 7.38 -3.98
CA VAL A 44 12.96 7.45 -5.43
C VAL A 44 14.45 7.67 -5.61
N SER A 45 15.11 6.77 -6.34
CA SER A 45 16.54 6.88 -6.67
C SER A 45 16.70 7.39 -8.10
N VAL A 46 17.53 8.41 -8.28
CA VAL A 46 17.85 8.98 -9.60
C VAL A 46 19.34 8.80 -9.86
N THR A 47 19.67 8.06 -10.92
CA THR A 47 21.05 7.81 -11.35
C THR A 47 21.34 8.61 -12.61
N ALA A 48 22.46 9.33 -12.62
CA ALA A 48 22.96 10.05 -13.80
C ALA A 48 24.46 9.84 -13.93
N ASP A 49 24.93 9.59 -15.15
CA ASP A 49 26.33 9.35 -15.45
C ASP A 49 26.93 10.55 -16.21
N TYR A 50 28.04 11.10 -15.72
CA TYR A 50 28.82 12.10 -16.44
C TYR A 50 30.32 11.74 -16.45
N THR A 51 30.70 10.92 -17.42
CA THR A 51 32.04 10.36 -17.56
C THR A 51 33.08 11.44 -17.89
N GLY A 52 34.22 11.42 -17.20
CA GLY A 52 35.34 12.35 -17.45
C GLY A 52 35.24 13.69 -16.72
N ALA A 53 34.17 13.94 -15.96
CA ALA A 53 34.03 15.10 -15.08
C ALA A 53 34.58 14.81 -13.67
N SER A 54 35.03 15.85 -12.96
CA SER A 54 35.40 15.72 -11.54
C SER A 54 34.15 15.60 -10.67
N ALA A 55 34.26 15.01 -9.48
CA ALA A 55 33.13 14.87 -8.56
C ALA A 55 32.43 16.21 -8.25
N GLU A 56 33.20 17.29 -8.17
CA GLU A 56 32.69 18.64 -7.96
C GLU A 56 31.94 19.19 -9.17
N THR A 57 32.36 18.84 -10.40
CA THR A 57 31.59 19.25 -11.59
C THR A 57 30.28 18.50 -11.67
N VAL A 58 30.27 17.17 -11.43
CA VAL A 58 29.05 16.35 -11.46
C VAL A 58 28.02 16.82 -10.42
N ALA A 59 28.47 17.16 -9.20
CA ALA A 59 27.57 17.68 -8.18
C ALA A 59 26.91 18.99 -8.64
N ASN A 60 27.70 19.94 -9.12
CA ASN A 60 27.22 21.27 -9.47
C ASN A 60 26.37 21.31 -10.74
N THR A 61 26.69 20.50 -11.76
CA THR A 61 26.03 20.57 -13.07
C THR A 61 24.98 19.50 -13.32
N VAL A 62 24.98 18.41 -12.54
CA VAL A 62 24.04 17.29 -12.71
C VAL A 62 23.15 17.13 -11.47
N ALA A 63 23.73 17.02 -10.27
CA ALA A 63 22.94 16.76 -9.07
C ALA A 63 22.04 17.95 -8.66
N ILE A 64 22.60 19.15 -8.55
CA ILE A 64 21.86 20.38 -8.16
C ILE A 64 20.63 20.66 -9.05
N PRO A 65 20.73 20.64 -10.39
CA PRO A 65 19.55 20.89 -11.23
C PRO A 65 18.49 19.79 -11.09
N ILE A 66 18.90 18.53 -10.92
CA ILE A 66 17.97 17.41 -10.69
C ILE A 66 17.23 17.58 -9.35
N GLU A 67 17.93 17.93 -8.28
CA GLU A 67 17.31 18.19 -6.97
C GLU A 67 16.29 19.33 -7.04
N LYS A 68 16.61 20.41 -7.75
CA LYS A 68 15.72 21.58 -7.87
C LYS A 68 14.40 21.26 -8.58
N GLU A 69 14.44 20.41 -9.61
CA GLU A 69 13.23 19.98 -10.33
C GLU A 69 12.40 18.97 -9.53
N ILE A 70 13.05 18.14 -8.69
CA ILE A 70 12.36 17.15 -7.85
C ILE A 70 11.74 17.79 -6.60
N ASN A 71 12.35 18.84 -6.04
CA ASN A 71 11.86 19.57 -4.86
C ASN A 71 10.51 20.31 -5.06
N GLY A 72 9.86 20.15 -6.23
CA GLY A 72 8.53 20.67 -6.52
C GLY A 72 7.42 19.62 -6.56
N VAL A 73 7.73 18.34 -6.33
CA VAL A 73 6.79 17.22 -6.41
C VAL A 73 6.45 16.73 -4.99
N ASP A 74 5.44 17.35 -4.37
CA ASP A 74 4.70 16.83 -3.21
C ASP A 74 3.28 16.41 -3.63
#